data_AF-Q3ZSS7-F1
#
_entry.id   AF-Q3ZSS7-F1
#
_cell.length_a   1.000
_cell.length_b   1.000
_cell.length_c   1.000
_cell.angle_alpha   90.00
_cell.angle_beta   90.00
_cell.angle_gamma   90.00
#
_symmetry.space_group_name_H-M   'P 1'
#
loop_
_entity.id
_entity.type
_entity.pdbx_description
1 polymer ?
#
loop_
_entity_poly.entity_id
_entity_poly.type
_entity_poly.pdbx_seq_one_letter_code
_entity_poly.pdbx_strand_id
1 'polypeptide(L)'
;LGELHSNLYRVYYTIAKRGNDYFEKNLEEVKTMGCTYLKYWLYDQITSKKFDESQITKFFDGIYNHIKNHIHSFKVDYCNFSRLSLDEIKSIKKLYAINAIIYTGYNISDACNNNSCNYDYFEEALIEFINSIKKCSSDSSNMGYCNEFNEFLSVCNDENTYSGITIKNDYKGYSTDPSNKYLSVEKYKEEPLYIWKISNGSKLIKFSHLLHNPNRTTIAATS
;
A
#
# COMPACT_ATOMS: atom_id res chain seq x y z
N LEU A 1 9.39 1.13 -21.70
CA LEU A 1 8.57 -0.09 -21.51
C LEU A 1 9.43 -1.34 -21.33
N GLY A 2 10.24 -1.73 -22.33
CA GLY A 2 11.06 -2.96 -22.28
C GLY A 2 12.02 -3.05 -21.08
N GLU A 3 12.60 -1.93 -20.64
CA GLU A 3 13.42 -1.88 -19.43
C GLU A 3 12.65 -2.28 -18.16
N LEU A 4 11.40 -1.79 -18.00
CA LEU A 4 10.57 -2.11 -16.83
C LEU A 4 10.19 -3.59 -16.81
N HIS A 5 9.81 -4.14 -17.97
CA HIS A 5 9.52 -5.58 -18.09
C HIS A 5 10.77 -6.43 -17.83
N SER A 6 11.94 -6.02 -18.31
CA SER A 6 13.20 -6.71 -18.04
C SER A 6 13.56 -6.68 -16.55
N ASN A 7 13.39 -5.55 -15.87
CA ASN A 7 13.68 -5.43 -14.43
C ASN A 7 12.71 -6.29 -13.62
N LEU A 8 11.42 -6.26 -13.95
CA LEU A 8 10.41 -7.09 -13.30
C LEU A 8 10.69 -8.59 -13.50
N TYR A 9 11.04 -9.01 -14.72
CA TYR A 9 11.42 -10.39 -15.02
C TYR A 9 12.62 -10.84 -14.17
N ARG A 10 13.66 -10.00 -14.06
CA ARG A 10 14.84 -10.31 -13.23
C ARG A 10 14.48 -10.48 -11.75
N VAL A 11 13.61 -9.62 -11.21
CA VAL A 11 13.14 -9.76 -9.82
C VAL A 11 12.44 -11.10 -9.61
N TYR A 12 11.48 -11.45 -10.47
CA TYR A 12 10.78 -12.74 -10.39
C TYR A 12 11.74 -13.93 -10.51
N TYR A 13 12.68 -13.86 -11.44
CA TYR A 13 13.67 -14.91 -11.66
C TYR A 13 14.58 -15.11 -10.45
N THR A 14 15.03 -14.03 -9.83
CA THR A 14 15.88 -14.08 -8.64
C THR A 14 15.12 -14.63 -7.43
N ILE A 15 13.86 -14.24 -7.23
CA ILE A 15 13.03 -14.76 -6.12
C ILE A 15 12.81 -16.27 -6.25
N ALA A 16 12.61 -16.77 -7.47
CA ALA A 16 12.32 -18.18 -7.70
C ALA A 16 13.54 -19.11 -7.58
N LYS A 17 14.76 -18.60 -7.78
CA LYS A 17 15.97 -19.39 -7.57
C LYS A 17 16.25 -19.49 -6.06
N ARG A 18 16.31 -20.72 -5.55
CA ARG A 18 16.81 -21.00 -4.19
C ARG A 18 18.20 -20.38 -4.04
N GLY A 19 18.41 -19.61 -2.96
CA GLY A 19 19.69 -18.97 -2.66
C GLY A 19 19.79 -17.51 -3.09
N ASN A 20 18.74 -16.71 -2.87
CA ASN A 20 18.88 -15.26 -2.86
C ASN A 20 19.56 -14.83 -1.54
N ASP A 21 20.83 -15.22 -1.41
CA ASP A 21 21.75 -14.93 -0.31
C ASP A 21 21.87 -13.42 -0.04
N TYR A 22 21.60 -12.61 -1.07
CA TYR A 22 21.55 -11.14 -0.99
C TYR A 22 20.57 -10.60 0.07
N PHE A 23 19.49 -11.33 0.37
CA PHE A 23 18.50 -10.93 1.37
C PHE A 23 18.46 -11.86 2.59
N GLU A 24 19.49 -12.67 2.84
CA GLU A 24 19.51 -13.61 3.98
C GLU A 24 19.12 -12.96 5.31
N LYS A 25 19.56 -11.72 5.55
CA LYS A 25 19.26 -10.98 6.78
C LYS A 25 17.83 -10.43 6.86
N ASN A 26 17.18 -10.19 5.71
CA ASN A 26 15.87 -9.55 5.61
C ASN A 26 14.86 -10.47 4.91
N LEU A 27 15.07 -11.78 4.95
CA LEU A 27 14.30 -12.74 4.15
C LEU A 27 12.80 -12.69 4.49
N GLU A 28 12.46 -12.57 5.77
CA GLU A 28 11.06 -12.50 6.21
C GLU A 28 10.38 -11.17 5.83
N GLU A 29 11.10 -10.05 5.88
CA GLU A 29 10.61 -8.77 5.37
C GLU A 29 10.33 -8.86 3.86
N VAL A 30 11.26 -9.44 3.09
CA VAL A 30 11.08 -9.59 1.64
C VAL A 30 9.92 -10.52 1.30
N LYS A 31 9.73 -11.61 2.05
CA LYS A 31 8.56 -12.50 1.88
C LYS A 31 7.24 -11.80 2.17
N THR A 32 7.22 -10.92 3.15
CA THR A 32 5.97 -10.31 3.65
C THR A 32 5.64 -9.00 2.92
N MET A 33 6.65 -8.18 2.61
CA MET A 33 6.52 -6.83 2.06
C MET A 33 7.07 -6.68 0.64
N GLY A 34 7.84 -7.64 0.13
CA GLY A 34 8.57 -7.51 -1.12
C GLY A 34 7.68 -7.17 -2.32
N CYS A 35 6.47 -7.73 -2.39
CA CYS A 35 5.52 -7.41 -3.43
C CYS A 35 5.00 -5.97 -3.34
N THR A 36 4.67 -5.52 -2.14
CA THR A 36 4.27 -4.12 -1.88
C THR A 36 5.36 -3.16 -2.34
N TYR A 37 6.63 -3.44 -2.01
CA TYR A 37 7.76 -2.60 -2.42
C TYR A 37 8.00 -2.63 -3.93
N LEU A 38 7.91 -3.80 -4.56
CA LEU A 38 8.04 -3.95 -6.01
C LEU A 38 6.96 -3.17 -6.76
N LYS A 39 5.70 -3.30 -6.33
CA LYS A 39 4.57 -2.57 -6.92
C LYS A 39 4.73 -1.07 -6.75
N TYR A 40 5.08 -0.61 -5.54
CA TYR A 40 5.37 0.79 -5.28
C TYR A 40 6.42 1.34 -6.26
N TRP A 41 7.56 0.65 -6.40
CA TRP A 41 8.62 1.05 -7.30
C TRP A 41 8.15 1.09 -8.76
N LEU A 42 7.40 0.09 -9.23
CA LEU A 42 6.86 0.07 -10.60
C LEU A 42 5.91 1.24 -10.86
N TYR A 43 4.98 1.50 -9.93
CA TYR A 43 4.02 2.60 -10.05
C TYR A 43 4.71 3.97 -9.95
N ASP A 44 5.78 4.08 -9.16
CA ASP A 44 6.64 5.25 -9.17
C ASP A 44 7.30 5.46 -10.53
N GLN A 45 7.85 4.41 -11.16
CA GLN A 45 8.44 4.52 -12.49
C GLN A 45 7.41 4.92 -13.56
N ILE A 46 6.20 4.35 -13.53
CA ILE A 46 5.11 4.67 -14.47
C ILE A 46 4.72 6.15 -14.34
N THR A 47 4.52 6.62 -13.11
CA THR A 47 4.12 8.01 -12.84
C THR A 47 5.24 9.01 -13.16
N SER A 48 6.47 8.72 -12.75
CA SER A 48 7.64 9.57 -13.00
C SER A 48 8.02 9.67 -14.48
N LYS A 49 7.87 8.56 -15.23
CA LYS A 49 8.07 8.54 -16.69
C LYS A 49 6.85 9.05 -17.47
N LYS A 50 5.80 9.53 -16.77
CA LYS A 50 4.58 10.14 -17.33
C LYS A 50 3.90 9.27 -18.39
N PHE A 51 3.69 8.00 -18.08
CA PHE A 51 3.02 7.10 -19.00
C PHE A 51 1.57 7.55 -19.28
N ASP A 52 1.13 7.35 -20.51
CA ASP A 52 -0.29 7.46 -20.89
C ASP A 52 -1.05 6.12 -20.73
N GLU A 53 -2.38 6.15 -20.89
CA GLU A 53 -3.23 4.97 -20.76
C GLU A 53 -2.88 3.84 -21.76
N SER A 54 -2.41 4.19 -22.97
CA SER A 54 -1.97 3.19 -23.95
C SER A 54 -0.70 2.48 -23.49
N GLN A 55 0.25 3.23 -22.94
CA GLN A 55 1.49 2.70 -22.38
C GLN A 55 1.23 1.86 -21.14
N ILE A 56 0.27 2.22 -20.31
CA ILE A 56 -0.18 1.43 -19.15
C ILE A 56 -0.83 0.12 -19.60
N THR A 57 -1.72 0.18 -20.58
CA THR A 57 -2.33 -1.02 -21.17
C THR A 57 -1.25 -1.97 -21.68
N LYS A 58 -0.30 -1.46 -22.48
CA LYS A 58 0.84 -2.23 -22.98
C LYS A 58 1.76 -2.75 -21.86
N PHE A 59 1.90 -1.99 -20.77
CA PHE A 59 2.67 -2.43 -19.61
C PHE A 59 2.04 -3.67 -18.98
N PHE A 60 0.75 -3.63 -18.64
CA PHE A 60 0.07 -4.78 -18.05
C PHE A 60 0.00 -5.96 -19.01
N ASP A 61 -0.29 -5.72 -20.29
CA ASP A 61 -0.27 -6.78 -21.31
C ASP A 61 1.10 -7.45 -21.40
N GLY A 62 2.18 -6.68 -21.31
CA GLY A 62 3.54 -7.23 -21.29
C GLY A 62 3.85 -8.06 -20.04
N ILE A 63 3.26 -7.75 -18.88
CA ILE A 63 3.39 -8.61 -17.69
C ILE A 63 2.79 -9.99 -17.98
N TYR A 64 1.58 -10.07 -18.53
CA TYR A 64 0.97 -11.37 -18.82
C TYR A 64 1.67 -12.08 -19.97
N ASN A 65 1.93 -11.37 -21.07
CA ASN A 65 2.41 -11.96 -22.32
C ASN A 65 3.91 -12.30 -22.30
N HIS A 66 4.74 -11.50 -21.62
CA HIS A 66 6.21 -11.65 -21.65
C HIS A 66 6.79 -12.13 -20.33
N ILE A 67 6.09 -11.92 -19.21
CA ILE A 67 6.59 -12.33 -17.90
C ILE A 67 5.88 -13.62 -17.49
N LYS A 68 4.56 -13.62 -17.26
CA LYS A 68 3.83 -14.83 -16.81
C LYS A 68 3.93 -16.01 -17.81
N ASN A 69 3.87 -15.75 -19.11
CA ASN A 69 4.00 -16.81 -20.12
C ASN A 69 5.40 -17.45 -20.19
N HIS A 70 6.47 -16.69 -19.93
CA HIS A 70 7.83 -17.23 -19.87
C HIS A 70 8.19 -17.82 -18.49
N ILE A 71 7.24 -17.73 -17.55
CA ILE A 71 7.36 -18.11 -16.13
C ILE A 71 6.52 -19.37 -15.82
N HIS A 72 6.11 -20.15 -16.81
CA HIS A 72 5.47 -21.45 -16.58
C HIS A 72 6.31 -22.44 -15.73
N SER A 73 7.57 -22.12 -15.43
CA SER A 73 8.47 -22.85 -14.52
C SER A 73 8.40 -22.43 -13.05
N PHE A 74 7.73 -21.32 -12.66
CA PHE A 74 7.64 -20.93 -11.25
C PHE A 74 6.39 -21.55 -10.62
N LYS A 75 6.60 -22.35 -9.56
CA LYS A 75 5.53 -23.02 -8.81
C LYS A 75 4.64 -22.05 -8.02
N VAL A 76 5.06 -20.79 -7.88
CA VAL A 76 4.42 -19.78 -7.02
C VAL A 76 4.38 -18.46 -7.79
N ASP A 77 3.18 -17.88 -7.90
CA ASP A 77 3.04 -16.48 -8.31
C ASP A 77 3.33 -15.62 -7.08
N TYR A 78 4.45 -14.90 -7.10
CA TYR A 78 4.92 -14.18 -5.92
C TYR A 78 4.10 -12.92 -5.66
N CYS A 79 3.69 -12.20 -6.71
CA CYS A 79 2.90 -10.98 -6.61
C CYS A 79 1.77 -10.98 -7.64
N ASN A 80 0.54 -10.70 -7.22
CA ASN A 80 -0.54 -10.52 -8.17
C ASN A 80 -0.49 -9.10 -8.76
N PHE A 81 -0.76 -8.96 -10.05
CA PHE A 81 -0.89 -7.64 -10.68
C PHE A 81 -2.27 -7.57 -11.31
N SER A 82 -3.10 -6.66 -10.80
CA SER A 82 -4.37 -6.32 -11.44
C SER A 82 -4.16 -5.19 -12.44
N ARG A 83 -4.92 -5.20 -13.54
CA ARG A 83 -4.93 -4.06 -14.46
C ARG A 83 -5.51 -2.83 -13.74
N LEU A 84 -4.87 -1.69 -13.93
CA LEU A 84 -5.23 -0.41 -13.35
C LEU A 84 -5.17 0.69 -14.42
N SER A 85 -5.99 1.72 -14.29
CA SER A 85 -5.80 2.99 -15.02
C SER A 85 -4.65 3.82 -14.44
N LEU A 86 -4.25 4.90 -15.12
CA LEU A 86 -3.22 5.81 -14.60
C LEU A 86 -3.61 6.40 -13.25
N ASP A 87 -4.86 6.79 -13.09
CA ASP A 87 -5.33 7.41 -11.86
C ASP A 87 -5.40 6.40 -10.72
N GLU A 88 -5.80 5.17 -11.02
CA GLU A 88 -5.74 4.06 -10.05
C GLU A 88 -4.30 3.74 -9.63
N ILE A 89 -3.34 3.77 -10.56
CA ILE A 89 -1.91 3.59 -10.26
C ILE A 89 -1.42 4.69 -9.31
N LYS A 90 -1.77 5.96 -9.57
CA LYS A 90 -1.39 7.08 -8.68
C LYS A 90 -1.97 6.90 -7.29
N SER A 91 -3.23 6.49 -7.19
CA SER A 91 -3.92 6.22 -5.94
C SER A 91 -3.27 5.08 -5.15
N ILE A 92 -3.09 3.90 -5.75
CA ILE A 92 -2.46 2.76 -5.05
C ILE A 92 -1.02 3.07 -4.64
N LYS A 93 -0.26 3.80 -5.47
CA LYS A 93 1.10 4.25 -5.13
C LYS A 93 1.12 5.06 -3.82
N LYS A 94 0.13 5.94 -3.59
CA LYS A 94 0.03 6.72 -2.35
C LYS A 94 -0.15 5.83 -1.12
N LEU A 95 -0.97 4.78 -1.23
CA LEU A 95 -1.22 3.82 -0.14
C LEU A 95 0.06 3.06 0.24
N TYR A 96 0.78 2.54 -0.76
CA TYR A 96 2.05 1.84 -0.51
C TYR A 96 3.13 2.77 0.04
N ALA A 97 3.19 4.02 -0.41
CA ALA A 97 4.11 5.01 0.11
C ALA A 97 3.88 5.28 1.60
N ILE A 98 2.63 5.45 2.03
CA ILE A 98 2.28 5.68 3.43
C ILE A 98 2.85 4.57 4.33
N ASN A 99 2.69 3.32 3.90
CA ASN A 99 3.12 2.19 4.71
C ASN A 99 4.65 2.14 4.86
N ALA A 100 5.37 2.36 3.76
CA ALA A 100 6.83 2.43 3.76
C ALA A 100 7.37 3.60 4.61
N ILE A 101 6.73 4.77 4.51
CA ILE A 101 7.13 5.97 5.28
C ILE A 101 6.97 5.72 6.78
N ILE A 102 5.85 5.13 7.21
CA ILE A 102 5.63 4.85 8.63
C ILE A 102 6.57 3.74 9.13
N TYR A 103 6.77 2.69 8.34
CA TYR A 103 7.63 1.56 8.70
C TYR A 103 9.09 1.97 8.89
N THR A 104 9.65 2.71 7.93
CA THR A 104 11.05 3.17 7.97
C THR A 104 11.30 4.23 9.05
N GLY A 105 10.25 4.71 9.72
CA GLY A 105 10.34 5.83 10.65
C GLY A 105 10.85 7.10 9.97
N TYR A 106 10.72 7.19 8.64
CA TYR A 106 11.21 8.30 7.84
C TYR A 106 10.64 9.59 8.42
N ASN A 107 11.54 10.46 8.86
CA ASN A 107 11.15 11.68 9.50
C ASN A 107 10.61 12.59 8.40
N ILE A 108 9.28 12.67 8.27
CA ILE A 108 8.62 13.56 7.31
C ILE A 108 9.10 15.01 7.50
N SER A 109 9.54 15.37 8.72
CA SER A 109 10.20 16.65 9.00
C SER A 109 11.56 16.84 8.31
N ASP A 110 12.30 15.76 8.04
CA ASP A 110 13.60 15.83 7.36
C ASP A 110 13.42 15.95 5.84
N ALA A 111 12.23 15.60 5.33
CA ALA A 111 11.76 15.95 3.99
C ALA A 111 11.10 17.33 3.90
N CYS A 112 10.95 18.04 5.01
CA CYS A 112 10.46 19.41 5.02
C CYS A 112 11.64 20.35 4.77
N ASN A 113 11.62 21.05 3.64
CA ASN A 113 12.39 22.28 3.51
C ASN A 113 11.55 23.45 4.05
N ASN A 114 12.18 24.56 4.43
CA ASN A 114 11.60 25.73 5.10
C ASN A 114 10.27 26.30 4.52
N ASN A 115 9.84 25.87 3.32
CA ASN A 115 8.63 26.35 2.65
C ASN A 115 7.60 25.27 2.26
N SER A 116 7.87 23.98 2.44
CA SER A 116 6.91 22.92 2.12
C SER A 116 7.25 21.63 2.85
N CYS A 117 6.31 21.11 3.62
CA CYS A 117 6.42 19.81 4.22
C CYS A 117 5.68 18.77 3.40
N ASN A 118 6.22 17.55 3.33
CA ASN A 118 5.55 16.40 2.74
C ASN A 118 4.36 15.89 3.61
N TYR A 119 3.82 16.74 4.49
CA TYR A 119 2.64 16.47 5.31
C TYR A 119 1.38 16.37 4.45
N ASP A 120 1.28 17.21 3.42
CA ASP A 120 0.17 17.21 2.46
C ASP A 120 0.03 15.85 1.76
N TYR A 121 1.16 15.22 1.40
CA TYR A 121 1.16 13.90 0.77
C TYR A 121 0.63 12.80 1.70
N PHE A 122 0.93 12.88 3.00
CA PHE A 122 0.42 11.93 3.98
C PHE A 122 -1.08 12.11 4.23
N GLU A 123 -1.54 13.36 4.32
CA GLU A 123 -2.98 13.67 4.41
C GLU A 123 -3.73 13.18 3.18
N GLU A 124 -3.23 13.47 1.98
CA GLU A 124 -3.79 12.98 0.73
C GLU A 124 -3.87 11.46 0.68
N ALA A 125 -2.84 10.77 1.16
CA ALA A 125 -2.80 9.32 1.14
C ALA A 125 -3.72 8.68 2.20
N LEU A 126 -3.96 9.35 3.34
CA LEU A 126 -5.01 8.95 4.29
C LEU A 126 -6.41 9.17 3.73
N ILE A 127 -6.65 10.30 3.06
CA ILE A 127 -7.91 10.57 2.35
C ILE A 127 -8.13 9.49 1.28
N GLU A 128 -7.09 9.16 0.52
CA GLU A 128 -7.12 8.11 -0.49
C GLU A 128 -7.46 6.75 0.12
N PHE A 129 -6.86 6.39 1.25
CA PHE A 129 -7.18 5.16 1.96
C PHE A 129 -8.68 5.05 2.30
N ILE A 130 -9.25 6.13 2.81
CA ILE A 130 -10.66 6.18 3.22
C ILE A 130 -11.59 6.13 2.00
N ASN A 131 -11.21 6.81 0.92
CA ASN A 131 -11.92 6.72 -0.35
C ASN A 131 -11.84 5.31 -0.94
N SER A 132 -10.71 4.62 -0.80
CA SER A 132 -10.50 3.24 -1.23
C SER A 132 -11.48 2.29 -0.53
N ILE A 133 -11.65 2.45 0.79
CA ILE A 133 -12.63 1.67 1.57
C ILE A 133 -14.04 1.84 1.02
N LYS A 134 -14.47 3.09 0.80
CA LYS A 134 -15.81 3.40 0.27
C LYS A 134 -16.00 2.81 -1.13
N LYS A 135 -15.03 3.04 -2.02
CA LYS A 135 -15.03 2.56 -3.40
C LYS A 135 -15.14 1.04 -3.44
N CYS A 136 -14.34 0.33 -2.65
CA CYS A 136 -14.26 -1.13 -2.68
C CYS A 136 -15.30 -1.86 -1.81
N SER A 137 -16.06 -1.15 -0.98
CA SER A 137 -17.21 -1.71 -0.26
C SER A 137 -18.50 -1.68 -1.07
N SER A 138 -18.61 -0.75 -2.02
CA SER A 138 -19.88 -0.43 -2.70
C SER A 138 -19.93 -0.84 -4.16
N ASP A 139 -18.77 -0.96 -4.83
CA ASP A 139 -18.71 -1.03 -6.29
C ASP A 139 -17.86 -2.22 -6.78
N SER A 140 -18.49 -3.12 -7.55
CA SER A 140 -17.84 -4.28 -8.17
C SER A 140 -17.14 -3.95 -9.49
N SER A 141 -17.35 -2.77 -10.07
CA SER A 141 -16.77 -2.36 -11.37
C SER A 141 -15.27 -2.05 -11.29
N ASN A 142 -14.75 -1.73 -10.09
CA ASN A 142 -13.34 -1.42 -9.86
C ASN A 142 -12.54 -2.62 -9.38
N MET A 143 -12.84 -3.81 -9.93
CA MET A 143 -12.30 -5.09 -9.44
C MET A 143 -10.77 -5.08 -9.40
N GLY A 144 -10.10 -4.49 -10.40
CA GLY A 144 -8.64 -4.41 -10.44
C GLY A 144 -8.05 -3.57 -9.31
N TYR A 145 -8.53 -2.34 -9.14
CA TYR A 145 -8.13 -1.47 -8.03
C TYR A 145 -8.43 -2.08 -6.67
N CYS A 146 -9.61 -2.66 -6.49
CA CYS A 146 -10.00 -3.25 -5.22
C CYS A 146 -9.22 -4.53 -4.89
N ASN A 147 -8.77 -5.29 -5.89
CA ASN A 147 -7.84 -6.39 -5.66
C ASN A 147 -6.51 -5.89 -5.09
N GLU A 148 -5.94 -4.84 -5.67
CA GLU A 148 -4.69 -4.23 -5.18
C GLU A 148 -4.86 -3.63 -3.78
N PHE A 149 -6.00 -3.00 -3.52
CA PHE A 149 -6.33 -2.47 -2.20
C PHE A 149 -6.52 -3.58 -1.15
N ASN A 150 -7.18 -4.69 -1.49
CA ASN A 150 -7.32 -5.83 -0.60
C ASN A 150 -5.97 -6.48 -0.27
N GLU A 151 -5.08 -6.58 -1.26
CA GLU A 151 -3.72 -7.06 -1.04
C GLU A 151 -2.97 -6.12 -0.09
N PHE A 152 -3.09 -4.80 -0.28
CA PHE A 152 -2.56 -3.82 0.67
C PHE A 152 -3.07 -4.05 2.10
N LEU A 153 -4.39 -4.19 2.29
CA LEU A 153 -4.98 -4.44 3.61
C LEU A 153 -4.43 -5.72 4.26
N SER A 154 -4.27 -6.79 3.46
CA SER A 154 -3.78 -8.08 3.96
C SER A 154 -2.36 -8.00 4.50
N VAL A 155 -1.50 -7.20 3.87
CA VAL A 155 -0.13 -6.97 4.30
C VAL A 155 -0.07 -6.05 5.53
N CYS A 156 -1.05 -5.17 5.71
CA CYS A 156 -1.13 -4.31 6.88
C CYS A 156 -1.83 -4.97 8.09
N ASN A 157 -1.95 -6.30 8.16
CA ASN A 157 -2.56 -6.97 9.32
C ASN A 157 -1.68 -6.88 10.60
N ASP A 158 -2.21 -7.28 11.76
CA ASP A 158 -1.52 -7.12 13.06
C ASP A 158 -0.41 -8.13 13.33
N GLU A 159 -0.25 -9.13 12.47
CA GLU A 159 0.84 -10.10 12.53
C GLU A 159 2.09 -9.63 11.79
N ASN A 160 1.95 -8.64 10.87
CA ASN A 160 3.06 -8.14 10.09
C ASN A 160 3.82 -7.00 10.78
N THR A 161 4.95 -7.35 11.40
CA THR A 161 5.87 -6.39 12.05
C THR A 161 6.64 -5.50 11.07
N TYR A 162 6.61 -5.81 9.77
CA TYR A 162 7.23 -5.05 8.70
C TYR A 162 6.28 -4.01 8.06
N SER A 163 5.03 -3.97 8.52
CA SER A 163 4.07 -2.94 8.13
C SER A 163 4.23 -1.71 9.02
N GLY A 164 4.12 -0.51 8.45
CA GLY A 164 4.07 0.73 9.22
C GLY A 164 2.69 0.99 9.84
N ILE A 165 1.65 0.46 9.19
CA ILE A 165 0.26 0.52 9.67
C ILE A 165 -0.21 -0.89 10.03
N THR A 166 -0.99 -0.99 11.11
CA THR A 166 -1.75 -2.18 11.44
C THR A 166 -3.24 -1.93 11.25
N ILE A 167 -3.93 -2.87 10.60
CA ILE A 167 -5.37 -2.86 10.36
C ILE A 167 -5.93 -4.10 11.05
N LYS A 168 -7.00 -3.91 11.83
CA LYS A 168 -7.68 -4.98 12.59
C LYS A 168 -9.18 -4.93 12.30
N ASN A 169 -9.82 -6.10 12.31
CA ASN A 169 -11.29 -6.19 12.23
C ASN A 169 -11.95 -6.16 13.62
N ASP A 170 -11.16 -6.41 14.68
CA ASP A 170 -11.64 -6.43 16.06
C ASP A 170 -11.11 -5.26 16.88
N TYR A 171 -11.98 -4.67 17.69
CA TYR A 171 -11.61 -3.68 18.69
C TYR A 171 -10.89 -4.35 19.86
N LYS A 172 -9.55 -4.26 19.93
CA LYS A 172 -8.77 -4.76 21.08
C LYS A 172 -8.75 -3.81 22.30
N GLY A 173 -9.62 -2.80 22.35
CA GLY A 173 -9.65 -1.85 23.45
C GLY A 173 -8.58 -0.76 23.37
N TYR A 174 -8.70 0.24 24.24
CA TYR A 174 -7.75 1.35 24.36
C TYR A 174 -6.39 0.83 24.83
N SER A 175 -5.35 0.94 24.01
CA SER A 175 -4.00 0.60 24.46
C SER A 175 -3.42 1.75 25.28
N THR A 176 -2.90 1.44 26.47
CA THR A 176 -2.12 2.39 27.28
C THR A 176 -0.73 2.60 26.73
N ASP A 177 -0.31 1.78 25.76
CA ASP A 177 0.98 1.92 25.08
C ASP A 177 0.91 3.06 24.05
N PRO A 178 1.71 4.14 24.22
CA PRO A 178 1.76 5.25 23.28
C PRO A 178 2.20 4.84 21.86
N SER A 179 2.76 3.65 21.68
CA SER A 179 3.11 3.09 20.38
C SER A 179 1.89 2.59 19.59
N ASN A 180 0.80 2.22 20.28
CA ASN A 180 -0.44 1.71 19.73
C ASN A 180 -1.52 2.79 19.71
N LYS A 181 -1.24 3.91 19.05
CA LYS A 181 -2.24 4.96 18.85
C LYS A 181 -3.19 4.59 17.74
N TYR A 182 -4.47 4.66 18.09
CA TYR A 182 -5.61 4.51 17.21
C TYR A 182 -5.69 5.69 16.22
N LEU A 183 -5.79 5.39 14.92
CA LEU A 183 -5.85 6.38 13.85
C LEU A 183 -7.30 6.64 13.39
N SER A 184 -8.03 5.60 12.96
CA SER A 184 -9.43 5.73 12.52
C SER A 184 -10.18 4.40 12.63
N VAL A 185 -11.52 4.46 12.59
CA VAL A 185 -12.40 3.32 12.29
C VAL A 185 -13.16 3.66 11.04
N GLU A 186 -13.10 2.74 10.10
CA GLU A 186 -13.85 2.80 8.86
C GLU A 186 -14.68 1.53 8.73
N LYS A 187 -15.76 1.55 7.95
CA LYS A 187 -16.56 0.34 7.69
C LYS A 187 -16.23 -0.20 6.30
N TYR A 188 -15.74 -1.44 6.23
CA TYR A 188 -15.40 -2.14 4.99
C TYR A 188 -16.18 -3.44 4.89
N LYS A 189 -17.00 -3.59 3.84
CA LYS A 189 -17.84 -4.78 3.63
C LYS A 189 -18.61 -5.22 4.89
N GLU A 190 -19.26 -4.24 5.53
CA GLU A 190 -20.01 -4.43 6.78
C GLU A 190 -19.19 -4.67 8.06
N GLU A 191 -17.86 -4.80 7.97
CA GLU A 191 -16.97 -4.98 9.12
C GLU A 191 -16.23 -3.68 9.50
N PRO A 192 -16.01 -3.41 10.79
CA PRO A 192 -15.18 -2.28 11.20
C PRO A 192 -13.70 -2.58 10.96
N LEU A 193 -13.01 -1.68 10.24
CA LEU A 193 -11.56 -1.66 10.12
C LEU A 193 -10.98 -0.64 11.09
N TYR A 194 -10.28 -1.12 12.11
CA TYR A 194 -9.52 -0.32 13.06
C TYR A 194 -8.11 -0.12 12.53
N ILE A 195 -7.74 1.13 12.22
CA ILE A 195 -6.41 1.50 11.75
C ILE A 195 -5.58 1.95 12.94
N TRP A 196 -4.43 1.32 13.12
CA TRP A 196 -3.47 1.57 14.17
C TRP A 196 -2.13 1.93 13.55
N LYS A 197 -1.37 2.81 14.22
CA LYS A 197 0.03 2.99 13.89
C LYS A 197 0.87 1.92 14.61
N ILE A 198 1.84 1.31 13.92
CA ILE A 198 2.98 0.69 14.60
C ILE A 198 4.05 1.77 14.79
N SER A 199 4.39 2.05 16.05
CA SER A 199 5.45 3.02 16.37
C SER A 199 6.74 2.30 16.79
N ASN A 200 7.81 2.50 16.03
CA ASN A 200 9.18 2.38 16.53
C ASN A 200 9.71 3.73 17.07
N GLY A 201 8.83 4.70 17.38
CA GLY A 201 9.24 6.03 17.82
C GLY A 201 8.10 7.04 17.97
N SER A 202 8.32 7.98 18.91
CA SER A 202 7.41 8.96 19.51
C SER A 202 6.86 10.08 18.59
N LYS A 203 7.10 10.04 17.28
CA LYS A 203 6.86 11.19 16.37
C LYS A 203 5.46 11.23 15.69
N LEU A 204 4.51 10.42 16.19
CA LEU A 204 3.03 10.48 16.03
C LEU A 204 2.34 11.86 15.94
N ILE A 205 2.86 12.81 16.70
CA ILE A 205 1.99 13.74 17.46
C ILE A 205 1.36 14.83 16.57
N LYS A 206 1.81 15.03 15.33
CA LYS A 206 1.32 16.12 14.47
C LYS A 206 0.06 15.82 13.65
N PHE A 207 -0.39 14.58 13.52
CA PHE A 207 -1.51 14.24 12.62
C PHE A 207 -2.86 14.06 13.33
N SER A 208 -2.91 14.21 14.67
CA SER A 208 -4.14 14.06 15.45
C SER A 208 -5.29 14.97 14.99
N HIS A 209 -4.98 16.14 14.43
CA HIS A 209 -5.96 17.08 13.89
C HIS A 209 -6.71 16.53 12.66
N LEU A 210 -6.08 15.68 11.85
CA LEU A 210 -6.73 14.99 10.72
C LEU A 210 -7.66 13.86 11.18
N LEU A 211 -7.42 13.34 12.38
CA LEU A 211 -8.18 12.24 13.00
C LEU A 211 -9.36 12.76 13.84
N HIS A 212 -9.38 14.04 14.19
CA HIS A 212 -10.46 14.73 14.89
C HIS A 212 -11.09 15.78 13.97
N ASN A 213 -11.87 15.33 12.98
CA ASN A 213 -12.85 16.22 12.35
C ASN A 213 -14.23 15.92 12.95
N PRO A 214 -14.75 16.76 13.88
CA PRO A 214 -16.08 16.59 14.48
C PRO A 214 -17.22 16.67 13.45
N ASN A 215 -16.94 17.03 12.20
CA ASN A 215 -17.90 17.06 11.10
C ASN A 215 -17.90 15.77 10.24
N ARG A 216 -17.18 14.71 10.61
CA ARG A 216 -17.47 13.37 10.07
C ARG A 216 -18.76 12.86 10.71
N THR A 217 -19.89 13.34 10.20
CA THR A 217 -21.18 12.74 10.44
C THR A 217 -21.12 11.28 10.00
N THR A 218 -21.05 10.39 10.98
CA THR A 218 -21.67 9.07 10.90
C THR A 218 -23.08 9.31 10.37
N ILE A 219 -23.32 8.98 9.12
CA ILE A 219 -24.67 8.84 8.60
C ILE A 219 -25.21 7.60 9.31
N ALA A 220 -25.78 7.81 10.49
CA ALA A 220 -26.67 6.87 11.11
C ALA A 220 -27.82 6.69 10.11
N ALA A 221 -27.99 5.47 9.61
CA ALA A 221 -29.22 5.10 8.92
C ALA A 221 -30.37 5.22 9.93
N THR A 222 -31.15 6.28 9.81
CA THR A 222 -32.56 6.36 10.18
C THR A 222 -33.35 6.00 8.90
N SER A 223 -34.35 5.14 8.88
CA SER A 223 -35.21 4.50 9.87
C SER A 223 -35.65 3.13 9.36
#